data_AF-A0AAN7ZRY3-F1
#
_entry.id   AF-A0AAN7ZRY3-F1
#
_cell.length_a   1.000
_cell.length_b   1.000
_cell.length_c   1.000
_cell.angle_alpha   90.00
_cell.angle_beta   90.00
_cell.angle_gamma   90.00
#
_symmetry.space_group_name_H-M   'P 1'
#
loop_
_entity.id
_entity.type
_entity.pdbx_description
1 polymer ?
#
loop_
_entity_poly.entity_id
_entity_poly.type
_entity_poly.pdbx_seq_one_letter_code
_entity_poly.pdbx_strand_id
1 'polypeptide(L)'
;MSREETKLRNAPEDFGFAGNPFDPQNDSIGHFWGIHETRDYMRARYGVVEALMKIRTREAVQATLDHLQRLCRGDNMGVRSLVPALYIRLCRDQDAYDFVRWYKKVDEDGNYDWGDMDVPFLDTHDADVFEPVQECLSTYNLNHTVALTLIKIRVLLTLKTINDSTAVGSLVPPEILDGIREQLASPAIAGNEQIMHEVKTGKSMAPHISKLKDQVDELYDAVHKQNKYF
;
A
#
# COMPACT_ATOMS: atom_id res chain seq x y z
N MET A 1 20.86 5.51 -13.47
CA MET A 1 19.71 6.43 -13.54
C MET A 1 20.13 7.83 -14.01
N SER A 2 20.96 8.57 -13.26
CA SER A 2 21.28 9.99 -13.58
C SER A 2 21.85 10.20 -14.98
N ARG A 3 22.70 9.28 -15.46
CA ARG A 3 23.22 9.30 -16.84
C ARG A 3 22.11 9.30 -17.90
N GLU A 4 21.14 8.39 -17.77
CA GLU A 4 20.02 8.28 -18.72
C GLU A 4 19.09 9.48 -18.62
N GLU A 5 18.89 10.01 -17.41
CA GLU A 5 18.12 11.24 -17.21
C GLU A 5 18.78 12.44 -17.90
N THR A 6 20.09 12.64 -17.71
CA THR A 6 20.85 13.71 -18.37
C THR A 6 20.83 13.54 -19.90
N LYS A 7 20.90 12.31 -20.40
CA LYS A 7 20.78 12.03 -21.84
C LYS A 7 19.41 12.49 -22.37
N LEU A 8 18.32 12.14 -21.68
CA LEU A 8 16.96 12.54 -22.07
C LEU A 8 16.72 14.04 -21.98
N ARG A 9 17.25 14.72 -20.96
CA ARG A 9 17.14 16.18 -20.81
C ARG A 9 17.79 16.95 -21.96
N ASN A 10 18.82 16.38 -22.58
CA ASN A 10 19.55 16.97 -23.70
C ASN A 10 19.17 16.35 -25.06
N ALA A 11 18.15 15.48 -25.09
CA ALA A 11 17.77 14.81 -26.32
C ALA A 11 17.04 15.80 -27.26
N PRO A 12 17.43 15.87 -28.54
CA PRO A 12 16.73 16.70 -29.52
C PRO A 12 15.34 16.13 -29.81
N GLU A 13 14.49 16.97 -30.39
CA GLU A 13 13.25 16.53 -31.02
C GLU A 13 13.56 15.56 -32.17
N ASP A 14 12.74 14.51 -32.30
CA ASP A 14 12.82 13.52 -33.37
C ASP A 14 11.41 13.03 -33.77
N PHE A 15 11.30 12.24 -34.82
CA PHE A 15 10.03 11.71 -35.30
C PHE A 15 9.30 10.90 -34.21
N GLY A 16 8.22 11.46 -33.68
CA GLY A 16 7.43 10.84 -32.61
C GLY A 16 7.98 11.06 -31.19
N PHE A 17 8.99 11.90 -31.03
CA PHE A 17 9.59 12.25 -29.74
C PHE A 17 9.80 13.76 -29.62
N ALA A 18 9.08 14.40 -28.69
CA ALA A 18 9.09 15.85 -28.50
C ALA A 18 10.37 16.40 -27.81
N GLY A 19 11.47 15.64 -27.82
CA GLY A 19 12.68 15.99 -27.10
C GLY A 19 12.54 15.77 -25.59
N ASN A 20 13.06 16.68 -24.76
CA ASN A 20 13.12 16.52 -23.31
C ASN A 20 11.77 16.06 -22.68
N PRO A 21 11.64 14.79 -22.23
CA PRO A 21 10.38 14.24 -21.74
C PRO A 21 10.03 14.73 -20.32
N PHE A 22 10.91 15.52 -19.70
CA PHE A 22 10.65 16.15 -18.40
C PHE A 22 10.15 17.58 -18.53
N ASP A 23 10.06 18.12 -19.75
CA ASP A 23 9.41 19.41 -19.99
C ASP A 23 7.89 19.25 -19.82
N PRO A 24 7.24 20.03 -18.95
CA PRO A 24 5.78 19.99 -18.79
C PRO A 24 5.01 20.24 -20.08
N GLN A 25 5.59 20.94 -21.06
CA GLN A 25 4.95 21.20 -22.35
C GLN A 25 4.82 19.94 -23.23
N ASN A 26 5.63 18.92 -22.97
CA ASN A 26 5.69 17.70 -23.77
C ASN A 26 4.75 16.60 -23.28
N ASP A 27 3.99 16.85 -22.20
CA ASP A 27 2.99 15.96 -21.60
C ASP A 27 3.44 14.49 -21.49
N SER A 28 4.74 14.29 -21.27
CA SER A 28 5.35 12.96 -21.31
C SER A 28 5.32 12.27 -19.94
N ILE A 29 5.16 13.05 -18.86
CA ILE A 29 5.15 12.56 -17.49
C ILE A 29 3.89 11.69 -17.28
N GLY A 30 4.10 10.46 -16.81
CA GLY A 30 3.04 9.45 -16.71
C GLY A 30 3.02 8.48 -17.90
N HIS A 31 3.54 8.91 -19.06
CA HIS A 31 3.53 8.15 -20.32
C HIS A 31 4.88 7.52 -20.71
N PHE A 32 5.90 7.65 -19.86
CA PHE A 32 7.27 7.21 -20.16
C PHE A 32 7.35 5.79 -20.73
N TRP A 33 6.60 4.82 -20.20
CA TRP A 33 6.67 3.46 -20.76
C TRP A 33 6.29 3.37 -22.25
N GLY A 34 5.33 4.20 -22.70
CA GLY A 34 4.91 4.31 -24.09
C GLY A 34 5.93 4.99 -25.00
N ILE A 35 6.79 5.84 -24.44
CA ILE A 35 7.84 6.59 -25.16
C ILE A 35 9.12 5.76 -25.19
N HIS A 36 9.51 5.31 -26.39
CA HIS A 36 10.61 4.36 -26.58
C HIS A 36 11.93 4.87 -25.96
N GLU A 37 12.23 6.15 -26.16
CA GLU A 37 13.44 6.83 -25.71
C GLU A 37 13.61 6.79 -24.19
N THR A 38 12.50 6.81 -23.44
CA THR A 38 12.54 6.87 -21.97
C THR A 38 12.68 5.49 -21.31
N ARG A 39 12.57 4.40 -22.07
CA ARG A 39 12.60 3.03 -21.52
C ARG A 39 13.91 2.69 -20.82
N ASP A 40 15.04 3.17 -21.34
CA ASP A 40 16.34 2.95 -20.71
C ASP A 40 16.46 3.69 -19.37
N TYR A 41 15.91 4.90 -19.29
CA TYR A 41 15.80 5.63 -18.03
C TYR A 41 14.91 4.89 -17.02
N MET A 42 13.77 4.36 -17.46
CA MET A 42 12.84 3.57 -16.64
C MET A 42 13.48 2.29 -16.10
N ARG A 43 14.19 1.54 -16.95
CA ARG A 43 14.99 0.36 -16.53
C ARG A 43 16.09 0.76 -15.56
N ALA A 44 16.80 1.86 -15.83
CA ALA A 44 17.85 2.35 -14.96
C ALA A 44 17.32 2.81 -13.59
N ARG A 45 16.07 3.32 -13.53
CA ARG A 45 15.36 3.64 -12.28
C ARG A 45 14.97 2.36 -11.53
N TYR A 46 14.51 1.32 -12.23
CA TYR A 46 14.28 0.02 -11.60
C TYR A 46 15.57 -0.62 -11.06
N GLY A 47 16.71 -0.47 -11.75
CA GLY A 47 18.00 -0.90 -11.21
C GLY A 47 18.36 -0.22 -9.88
N VAL A 48 17.91 1.02 -9.64
CA VAL A 48 18.03 1.68 -8.33
C VAL A 48 17.13 1.02 -7.29
N VAL A 49 15.87 0.71 -7.65
CA VAL A 49 14.95 -0.07 -6.78
C VAL A 49 15.60 -1.38 -6.35
N GLU A 50 16.17 -2.15 -7.28
CA GLU A 50 16.85 -3.42 -6.97
C GLU A 50 18.04 -3.25 -6.02
N ALA A 51 18.81 -2.18 -6.18
CA ALA A 51 19.92 -1.87 -5.29
C ALA A 51 19.44 -1.47 -3.89
N LEU A 52 18.42 -0.60 -3.81
CA LEU A 52 17.84 -0.13 -2.55
C LEU A 52 17.19 -1.26 -1.75
N MET A 53 16.51 -2.21 -2.41
CA MET A 53 15.89 -3.36 -1.75
C MET A 53 16.90 -4.25 -0.99
N LYS A 54 18.18 -4.23 -1.37
CA LYS A 54 19.26 -4.96 -0.67
C LYS A 54 19.69 -4.29 0.64
N ILE A 55 19.32 -3.02 0.83
CA ILE A 55 19.65 -2.22 2.02
C ILE A 55 18.50 -2.34 3.02
N ARG A 56 18.81 -2.77 4.24
CA ARG A 56 17.80 -3.06 5.29
C ARG A 56 17.58 -1.87 6.23
N THR A 57 17.39 -0.68 5.68
CA THR A 57 17.08 0.53 6.47
C THR A 57 15.71 1.10 6.10
N ARG A 58 15.12 1.88 7.00
CA ARG A 58 13.81 2.51 6.78
C ARG A 58 13.88 3.50 5.61
N GLU A 59 14.98 4.23 5.50
CA GLU A 59 15.24 5.24 4.48
C GLU A 59 15.33 4.58 3.09
N ALA A 60 15.99 3.42 3.00
CA ALA A 60 16.07 2.68 1.74
C ALA A 60 14.69 2.17 1.30
N VAL A 61 13.84 1.72 2.23
CA VAL A 61 12.46 1.31 1.93
C VAL A 61 11.63 2.49 1.44
N GLN A 62 11.74 3.65 2.09
CA GLN A 62 11.05 4.87 1.66
C GLN A 62 11.52 5.29 0.26
N ALA A 63 12.84 5.34 0.02
CA ALA A 63 13.37 5.68 -1.29
C ALA A 63 12.92 4.67 -2.37
N THR A 64 12.84 3.38 -2.03
CA THR A 64 12.32 2.34 -2.95
C THR A 64 10.88 2.65 -3.35
N LEU A 65 10.03 2.98 -2.37
CA LEU A 65 8.63 3.34 -2.59
C LEU A 65 8.49 4.58 -3.49
N ASP A 66 9.27 5.64 -3.21
CA ASP A 66 9.27 6.89 -3.99
C ASP A 66 9.69 6.64 -5.46
N HIS A 67 10.61 5.71 -5.68
CA HIS A 67 11.00 5.32 -7.03
C HIS A 67 9.93 4.52 -7.76
N LEU A 68 9.26 3.57 -7.09
CA LEU A 68 8.21 2.73 -7.68
C LEU A 68 6.98 3.55 -8.10
N GLN A 69 6.55 4.52 -7.28
CA GLN A 69 5.42 5.40 -7.60
C GLN A 69 5.65 6.25 -8.85
N ARG A 70 6.92 6.46 -9.24
CA ARG A 70 7.33 7.25 -10.40
C ARG A 70 7.64 6.44 -11.64
N LEU A 71 7.46 5.11 -11.61
CA LEU A 71 7.70 4.26 -12.78
C LEU A 71 6.55 4.42 -13.77
N CYS A 72 5.46 3.69 -13.58
CA CYS A 72 4.34 3.73 -14.51
C CYS A 72 3.03 3.48 -13.77
N ARG A 73 2.02 4.31 -14.06
CA ARG A 73 0.66 4.19 -13.51
C ARG A 73 0.06 2.82 -13.85
N GLY A 74 0.15 2.41 -15.11
CA GLY A 74 -0.39 1.14 -15.63
C GLY A 74 0.42 -0.11 -15.30
N ASP A 75 1.43 -0.02 -14.43
CA ASP A 75 2.27 -1.15 -14.01
C ASP A 75 2.82 -2.01 -15.16
N ASN A 76 3.21 -1.40 -16.29
CA ASN A 76 3.72 -2.12 -17.44
C ASN A 76 5.03 -2.89 -17.16
N MET A 77 5.70 -2.57 -16.06
CA MET A 77 6.90 -3.27 -15.58
C MET A 77 6.60 -4.40 -14.58
N GLY A 78 5.35 -4.55 -14.11
CA GLY A 78 4.93 -5.62 -13.20
C GLY A 78 5.46 -5.50 -11.77
N VAL A 79 5.76 -4.28 -11.33
CA VAL A 79 6.45 -3.98 -10.06
C VAL A 79 5.53 -3.48 -8.96
N ARG A 80 4.26 -3.16 -9.26
CA ARG A 80 3.30 -2.62 -8.28
C ARG A 80 3.02 -3.58 -7.12
N SER A 81 3.16 -4.89 -7.37
CA SER A 81 2.98 -5.93 -6.36
C SER A 81 3.92 -5.80 -5.15
N LEU A 82 5.03 -5.08 -5.30
CA LEU A 82 5.98 -4.79 -4.22
C LEU A 82 5.50 -3.68 -3.28
N VAL A 83 4.62 -2.79 -3.75
CA VAL A 83 4.27 -1.54 -3.05
C VAL A 83 3.60 -1.78 -1.69
N PRO A 84 2.59 -2.66 -1.55
CA PRO A 84 1.99 -2.95 -0.24
C PRO A 84 3.00 -3.45 0.79
N ALA A 85 3.93 -4.32 0.38
CA ALA A 85 4.96 -4.84 1.28
C ALA A 85 5.91 -3.74 1.78
N LEU A 86 6.21 -2.72 0.95
CA LEU A 86 7.03 -1.58 1.35
C LEU A 86 6.29 -0.69 2.37
N TYR A 87 5.00 -0.40 2.15
CA TYR A 87 4.18 0.33 3.12
C TYR A 87 4.14 -0.39 4.49
N ILE A 88 3.90 -1.70 4.49
CA ILE A 88 3.90 -2.52 5.71
C ILE A 88 5.26 -2.43 6.44
N ARG A 89 6.39 -2.45 5.71
CA ARG A 89 7.73 -2.28 6.29
C ARG A 89 7.98 -0.90 6.89
N LEU A 90 7.23 0.11 6.47
CA LEU A 90 7.26 1.47 7.01
C LEU A 90 6.26 1.70 8.16
N CYS A 91 5.54 0.65 8.58
CA CYS A 91 4.41 0.72 9.51
C CYS A 91 3.27 1.63 9.00
N ARG A 92 3.11 1.69 7.68
CA ARG A 92 2.07 2.45 6.98
C ARG A 92 0.95 1.51 6.55
N ASP A 93 0.34 0.84 7.51
CA ASP A 93 -0.60 -0.26 7.24
C ASP A 93 -1.89 0.26 6.54
N GLN A 94 -2.36 1.46 6.87
CA GLN A 94 -3.51 2.09 6.20
C GLN A 94 -3.21 2.38 4.72
N ASP A 95 -2.06 3.00 4.42
CA ASP A 95 -1.67 3.26 3.03
C ASP A 95 -1.54 1.96 2.21
N ALA A 96 -1.04 0.89 2.83
CA ALA A 96 -0.96 -0.42 2.19
C ALA A 96 -2.36 -0.96 1.86
N TYR A 97 -3.31 -0.80 2.79
CA TYR A 97 -4.68 -1.23 2.62
C TYR A 97 -5.40 -0.45 1.52
N ASP A 98 -5.30 0.88 1.58
CA ASP A 98 -5.87 1.82 0.61
C ASP A 98 -5.36 1.52 -0.80
N PHE A 99 -4.06 1.25 -0.95
CA PHE A 99 -3.46 0.86 -2.22
C PHE A 99 -4.07 -0.43 -2.77
N VAL A 100 -4.16 -1.48 -1.96
CA VAL A 100 -4.74 -2.78 -2.37
C VAL A 100 -6.21 -2.60 -2.73
N ARG A 101 -6.95 -1.80 -1.96
CA ARG A 101 -8.36 -1.52 -2.19
C ARG A 101 -8.59 -0.73 -3.48
N TRP A 102 -7.76 0.27 -3.74
CA TRP A 102 -7.84 1.09 -4.94
C TRP A 102 -7.67 0.26 -6.20
N TYR A 103 -6.61 -0.57 -6.26
CA TYR A 103 -6.37 -1.42 -7.43
C TYR A 103 -7.50 -2.42 -7.65
N LYS A 104 -8.05 -2.98 -6.56
CA LYS A 104 -9.22 -3.84 -6.66
C LYS A 104 -10.40 -3.11 -7.29
N LYS A 105 -10.75 -1.92 -6.80
CA LYS A 105 -11.85 -1.11 -7.34
C LYS A 105 -11.66 -0.86 -8.84
N VAL A 106 -10.45 -0.48 -9.24
CA VAL A 106 -10.09 -0.25 -10.64
C VAL A 106 -10.21 -1.52 -11.49
N ASP A 107 -9.76 -2.67 -10.97
CA ASP A 107 -9.85 -3.95 -11.65
C ASP A 107 -11.32 -4.42 -11.79
N GLU A 108 -12.17 -4.15 -10.79
CA GLU A 108 -13.62 -4.43 -10.82
C GLU A 108 -14.38 -3.54 -11.81
N ASP A 109 -14.03 -2.24 -11.87
CA ASP A 109 -14.64 -1.27 -12.79
C ASP A 109 -14.27 -1.59 -14.27
N GLY A 110 -13.08 -2.14 -14.51
CA GLY A 110 -12.61 -2.66 -15.81
C GLY A 110 -12.40 -1.62 -16.92
N ASN A 111 -12.82 -0.37 -16.71
CA ASN A 111 -12.83 0.70 -17.71
C ASN A 111 -11.88 1.86 -17.38
N TYR A 112 -10.92 1.63 -16.48
CA TYR A 112 -10.00 2.67 -16.05
C TYR A 112 -9.00 3.04 -17.15
N ASP A 113 -8.95 4.31 -17.51
CA ASP A 113 -7.99 4.83 -18.48
C ASP A 113 -6.64 5.11 -17.81
N TRP A 114 -5.68 4.21 -18.05
CA TRP A 114 -4.32 4.35 -17.52
C TRP A 114 -3.51 5.48 -18.18
N GLY A 115 -3.95 5.98 -19.34
CA GLY A 115 -3.34 7.07 -20.07
C GLY A 115 -3.92 8.44 -19.69
N ASP A 116 -5.16 8.51 -19.20
CA ASP A 116 -5.74 9.80 -18.82
C ASP A 116 -5.15 10.31 -17.49
N MET A 117 -4.25 11.29 -17.53
CA MET A 117 -3.60 11.84 -16.35
C MET A 117 -4.52 12.70 -15.46
N ASP A 118 -5.72 13.04 -15.93
CA ASP A 118 -6.71 13.84 -15.20
C ASP A 118 -7.67 12.98 -14.36
N VAL A 119 -7.79 11.66 -14.63
CA VAL A 119 -8.62 10.80 -13.78
C VAL A 119 -7.94 10.49 -12.44
N PRO A 120 -8.71 10.24 -11.35
CA PRO A 120 -8.13 9.96 -10.04
C PRO A 120 -7.18 8.75 -10.04
N PHE A 121 -6.06 8.86 -9.32
CA PHE A 121 -5.05 7.81 -9.17
C PHE A 121 -4.66 7.64 -7.71
N LEU A 122 -4.76 6.41 -7.19
CA LEU A 122 -4.54 6.10 -5.78
C LEU A 122 -5.36 7.01 -4.84
N ASP A 123 -6.62 7.29 -5.20
CA ASP A 123 -7.53 8.22 -4.53
C ASP A 123 -8.41 7.55 -3.46
N THR A 124 -8.14 6.29 -3.13
CA THR A 124 -8.74 5.65 -1.96
C THR A 124 -7.97 6.06 -0.72
N HIS A 125 -8.69 6.57 0.29
CA HIS A 125 -8.13 6.99 1.57
C HIS A 125 -9.05 6.52 2.69
N ASP A 126 -8.44 6.13 3.81
CA ASP A 126 -9.13 5.73 5.04
C ASP A 126 -10.15 4.61 4.80
N ALA A 127 -9.86 3.69 3.86
CA ALA A 127 -10.73 2.56 3.61
C ALA A 127 -10.82 1.67 4.86
N ASP A 128 -12.03 1.16 5.13
CA ASP A 128 -12.31 0.39 6.34
C ASP A 128 -11.57 -0.95 6.33
N VAL A 129 -10.51 -1.04 7.13
CA VAL A 129 -9.71 -2.27 7.30
C VAL A 129 -10.52 -3.38 7.99
N PHE A 130 -11.74 -3.14 8.46
CA PHE A 130 -12.61 -4.13 9.08
C PHE A 130 -13.68 -4.72 8.13
N GLU A 131 -13.70 -4.27 6.88
CA GLU A 131 -14.61 -4.81 5.87
C GLU A 131 -14.37 -6.33 5.67
N PRO A 132 -15.41 -7.10 5.31
CA PRO A 132 -15.28 -8.52 4.96
C PRO A 132 -14.31 -8.75 3.80
N VAL A 133 -13.59 -9.87 3.83
CA VAL A 133 -12.62 -10.23 2.78
C VAL A 133 -13.17 -11.24 1.78
N GLN A 134 -14.18 -12.03 2.17
CA GLN A 134 -14.71 -13.20 1.45
C GLN A 134 -15.10 -12.91 0.00
N GLU A 135 -15.81 -11.82 -0.25
CA GLU A 135 -16.29 -11.46 -1.59
C GLU A 135 -15.15 -11.09 -2.56
N CYS A 136 -13.94 -10.86 -2.02
CA CYS A 136 -12.86 -10.21 -2.73
C CYS A 136 -11.63 -11.10 -2.92
N LEU A 137 -11.57 -12.27 -2.26
CA LEU A 137 -10.38 -13.13 -2.27
C LEU A 137 -10.05 -13.68 -3.66
N SER A 138 -11.04 -13.86 -4.52
CA SER A 138 -10.84 -14.38 -5.88
C SER A 138 -10.26 -13.36 -6.86
N THR A 139 -10.35 -12.05 -6.56
CA THR A 139 -9.86 -10.98 -7.45
C THR A 139 -8.44 -10.55 -7.09
N TYR A 140 -8.00 -10.78 -5.86
CA TYR A 140 -6.62 -10.48 -5.45
C TYR A 140 -5.61 -11.47 -6.01
N ASN A 141 -4.51 -10.93 -6.55
CA ASN A 141 -3.31 -11.71 -6.80
C ASN A 141 -2.61 -12.10 -5.49
N LEU A 142 -1.73 -13.11 -5.54
CA LEU A 142 -1.04 -13.65 -4.36
C LEU A 142 -0.34 -12.58 -3.51
N ASN A 143 0.34 -11.60 -4.13
CA ASN A 143 1.07 -10.58 -3.40
C ASN A 143 0.13 -9.67 -2.61
N HIS A 144 -1.02 -9.28 -3.21
CA HIS A 144 -2.04 -8.49 -2.52
C HIS A 144 -2.71 -9.30 -1.41
N THR A 145 -3.01 -10.59 -1.64
CA THR A 145 -3.55 -11.48 -0.60
C THR A 145 -2.60 -11.60 0.59
N VAL A 146 -1.29 -11.79 0.34
CA VAL A 146 -0.27 -11.83 1.40
C VAL A 146 -0.19 -10.51 2.16
N ALA A 147 -0.18 -9.38 1.44
CA ALA A 147 -0.16 -8.06 2.07
C ALA A 147 -1.39 -7.83 2.97
N LEU A 148 -2.59 -8.16 2.46
CA LEU A 148 -3.84 -8.07 3.20
C LEU A 148 -3.83 -8.97 4.45
N THR A 149 -3.30 -10.19 4.32
CA THR A 149 -3.10 -11.12 5.46
C THR A 149 -2.24 -10.47 6.54
N LEU A 150 -1.09 -9.89 6.16
CA LEU A 150 -0.19 -9.24 7.10
C LEU A 150 -0.82 -8.01 7.77
N ILE A 151 -1.57 -7.19 7.03
CA ILE A 151 -2.29 -6.03 7.56
C ILE A 151 -3.32 -6.49 8.60
N LYS A 152 -4.16 -7.47 8.26
CA LYS A 152 -5.21 -7.99 9.16
C LYS A 152 -4.61 -8.63 10.42
N ILE A 153 -3.50 -9.36 10.29
CA ILE A 153 -2.75 -9.89 11.44
C ILE A 153 -2.26 -8.75 12.35
N ARG A 154 -1.69 -7.68 11.78
CA ARG A 154 -1.21 -6.53 12.56
C ARG A 154 -2.35 -5.83 13.30
N VAL A 155 -3.46 -5.55 12.61
CA VAL A 155 -4.66 -4.96 13.24
C VAL A 155 -5.20 -5.87 14.34
N LEU A 156 -5.25 -7.19 14.12
CA LEU A 156 -5.66 -8.17 15.12
C LEU A 156 -4.76 -8.14 16.37
N LEU A 157 -3.45 -8.09 16.20
CA LEU A 157 -2.49 -8.00 17.31
C LEU A 157 -2.65 -6.68 18.08
N THR A 158 -2.85 -5.57 17.37
CA THR A 158 -3.10 -4.26 17.99
C THR A 158 -4.40 -4.28 18.81
N LEU A 159 -5.50 -4.81 18.26
CA LEU A 159 -6.76 -4.91 19.00
C LEU A 159 -6.67 -5.83 20.22
N LYS A 160 -5.95 -6.95 20.13
CA LYS A 160 -5.66 -7.79 21.31
C LYS A 160 -4.89 -7.00 22.37
N THR A 161 -3.87 -6.25 21.97
CA THR A 161 -3.08 -5.41 22.88
C THR A 161 -3.95 -4.35 23.56
N ILE A 162 -4.85 -3.69 22.80
CA ILE A 162 -5.81 -2.73 23.35
C ILE A 162 -6.79 -3.42 24.32
N ASN A 163 -7.30 -4.60 23.97
CA ASN A 163 -8.21 -5.36 24.83
C ASN A 163 -7.54 -5.76 26.16
N ASP A 164 -6.30 -6.20 26.09
CA ASP A 164 -5.52 -6.69 27.24
C ASP A 164 -4.97 -5.54 28.10
N SER A 165 -4.97 -4.30 27.58
CA SER A 165 -4.64 -3.09 28.36
C SER A 165 -5.58 -2.88 29.57
N THR A 166 -6.76 -3.51 29.56
CA THR A 166 -7.65 -3.55 30.73
C THR A 166 -6.94 -4.08 31.98
N ALA A 167 -5.93 -4.95 31.85
CA ALA A 167 -5.16 -5.48 32.97
C ALA A 167 -4.40 -4.39 33.75
N VAL A 168 -3.94 -3.33 33.08
CA VAL A 168 -3.28 -2.19 33.73
C VAL A 168 -4.27 -1.12 34.21
N GLY A 169 -5.56 -1.26 33.91
CA GLY A 169 -6.58 -0.26 34.26
C GLY A 169 -6.80 -0.05 35.75
N SER A 170 -6.43 -1.02 36.61
CA SER A 170 -6.44 -0.83 38.06
C SER A 170 -5.23 -0.08 38.61
N LEU A 171 -4.18 0.10 37.80
CA LEU A 171 -2.90 0.70 38.19
C LEU A 171 -2.81 2.18 37.83
N VAL A 172 -3.71 2.69 36.99
CA VAL A 172 -3.67 4.07 36.48
C VAL A 172 -5.07 4.70 36.50
N PRO A 173 -5.18 6.04 36.58
CA PRO A 173 -6.46 6.72 36.40
C PRO A 173 -7.10 6.42 35.03
N PRO A 174 -8.44 6.46 34.91
CA PRO A 174 -9.14 6.18 33.65
C PRO A 174 -8.62 6.99 32.46
N GLU A 175 -8.32 8.27 32.66
CA GLU A 175 -7.84 9.17 31.62
C GLU A 175 -6.45 8.76 31.08
N ILE A 176 -5.61 8.20 31.95
CA ILE A 176 -4.28 7.67 31.57
C ILE A 176 -4.44 6.36 30.80
N LEU A 177 -5.36 5.49 31.23
CA LEU A 177 -5.67 4.26 30.50
C LEU A 177 -6.19 4.56 29.09
N ASP A 178 -7.08 5.54 28.96
CA ASP A 178 -7.61 5.97 27.67
C ASP A 178 -6.50 6.53 26.78
N GLY A 179 -5.60 7.36 27.32
CA GLY A 179 -4.42 7.84 26.60
C GLY A 179 -3.48 6.71 26.15
N ILE A 180 -3.27 5.68 26.97
CA ILE A 180 -2.48 4.49 26.57
C ILE A 180 -3.16 3.77 25.41
N ARG A 181 -4.48 3.54 25.50
CA ARG A 181 -5.24 2.84 24.46
C ARG A 181 -5.26 3.60 23.14
N GLU A 182 -5.38 4.92 23.18
CA GLU A 182 -5.28 5.76 21.99
C GLU A 182 -3.90 5.70 21.35
N GLN A 183 -2.82 5.69 22.14
CA GLN A 183 -1.46 5.55 21.62
C GLN A 183 -1.17 4.15 21.05
N LEU A 184 -1.83 3.12 21.56
CA LEU A 184 -1.74 1.77 21.02
C LEU A 184 -2.47 1.64 19.68
N ALA A 185 -3.46 2.49 19.39
CA ALA A 185 -4.19 2.44 18.13
C ALA A 185 -3.26 2.79 16.96
N SER A 186 -2.99 1.81 16.10
CA SER A 186 -2.31 2.05 14.82
C SER A 186 -3.13 3.01 13.96
N PRO A 187 -2.51 3.72 12.99
CA PRO A 187 -3.25 4.57 12.04
C PRO A 187 -4.45 3.87 11.38
N ALA A 188 -4.30 2.58 11.06
CA ALA A 188 -5.35 1.74 10.47
C ALA A 188 -6.59 1.50 11.37
N ILE A 189 -6.46 1.72 12.68
CA ILE A 189 -7.56 1.62 13.65
C ILE A 189 -8.08 3.02 13.99
N ALA A 190 -7.16 3.99 14.11
CA ALA A 190 -7.47 5.36 14.47
C ALA A 190 -8.46 6.04 13.50
N GLY A 191 -8.45 5.65 12.22
CA GLY A 191 -9.41 6.14 11.23
C GLY A 191 -10.84 5.59 11.39
N ASN A 192 -11.05 4.51 12.14
CA ASN A 192 -12.38 3.94 12.35
C ASN A 192 -13.04 4.58 13.58
N GLU A 193 -13.92 5.56 13.36
CA GLU A 193 -14.59 6.32 14.43
C GLU A 193 -15.35 5.43 15.42
N GLN A 194 -16.04 4.40 14.91
CA GLN A 194 -16.81 3.49 15.74
C GLN A 194 -15.87 2.71 16.68
N ILE A 195 -14.80 2.12 16.15
CA ILE A 195 -13.86 1.36 16.95
C ILE A 195 -13.15 2.28 17.93
N MET A 196 -12.73 3.47 17.52
CA MET A 196 -12.11 4.44 18.42
C MET A 196 -13.05 4.87 19.54
N HIS A 197 -14.33 5.06 19.27
CA HIS A 197 -15.32 5.30 20.31
C HIS A 197 -15.41 4.13 21.30
N GLU A 198 -15.40 2.89 20.82
CA GLU A 198 -15.41 1.71 21.67
C GLU A 198 -14.13 1.56 22.51
N VAL A 199 -12.97 1.92 21.95
CA VAL A 199 -11.67 1.96 22.65
C VAL A 199 -11.72 2.98 23.80
N LYS A 200 -12.21 4.19 23.54
CA LYS A 200 -12.32 5.26 24.55
C LYS A 200 -13.35 4.96 25.63
N THR A 201 -14.44 4.29 25.26
CA THR A 201 -15.48 3.90 26.23
C THR A 201 -15.15 2.61 26.99
N GLY A 202 -13.97 2.01 26.73
CA GLY A 202 -13.52 0.79 27.39
C GLY A 202 -14.37 -0.43 27.06
N LYS A 203 -15.12 -0.40 25.95
CA LYS A 203 -15.92 -1.55 25.49
C LYS A 203 -14.97 -2.68 25.08
N SER A 204 -15.40 -3.92 25.29
CA SER A 204 -14.59 -5.07 24.91
C SER A 204 -14.37 -5.12 23.39
N MET A 205 -13.12 -5.32 22.97
CA MET A 205 -12.74 -5.51 21.57
C MET A 205 -12.91 -6.97 21.11
N ALA A 206 -13.34 -7.87 22.01
CA ALA A 206 -13.49 -9.31 21.73
C ALA A 206 -14.35 -9.62 20.48
N PRO A 207 -15.46 -8.92 20.19
CA PRO A 207 -16.24 -9.17 18.97
C PRO A 207 -15.42 -8.89 17.69
N HIS A 208 -14.71 -7.75 17.63
CA HIS A 208 -13.87 -7.40 16.49
C HIS A 208 -12.67 -8.33 16.34
N ILE A 209 -12.07 -8.73 17.47
CA ILE A 209 -10.99 -9.72 17.52
C ILE A 209 -11.47 -11.06 16.94
N SER A 210 -12.68 -11.52 17.30
CA SER A 210 -13.24 -12.76 16.76
C SER A 210 -13.42 -12.66 15.24
N LYS A 211 -14.08 -11.61 14.77
CA LYS A 211 -14.30 -11.38 13.34
C LYS A 211 -12.98 -11.32 12.55
N LEU A 212 -11.97 -10.63 13.08
CA LEU A 212 -10.66 -10.54 12.42
C LEU A 212 -9.91 -11.87 12.43
N LYS A 213 -10.05 -12.71 13.46
CA LYS A 213 -9.47 -14.06 13.44
C LYS A 213 -10.05 -14.87 12.28
N ASP A 214 -11.37 -14.88 12.15
CA ASP A 214 -12.05 -15.60 11.07
C ASP A 214 -11.55 -15.10 9.69
N GLN A 215 -11.43 -13.78 9.51
CA GLN A 215 -10.88 -13.21 8.27
C GLN A 215 -9.41 -13.55 8.03
N VAL A 216 -8.58 -13.60 9.08
CA VAL A 216 -7.17 -13.99 8.97
C VAL A 216 -7.05 -15.46 8.55
N ASP A 217 -7.87 -16.34 9.11
CA ASP A 217 -7.90 -17.76 8.74
C ASP A 217 -8.32 -17.94 7.28
N GLU A 218 -9.34 -17.21 6.83
CA GLU A 218 -9.76 -17.20 5.41
C GLU A 218 -8.66 -16.71 4.47
N LEU A 219 -7.96 -15.64 4.85
CA LEU A 219 -6.85 -15.09 4.08
C LEU A 219 -5.67 -16.07 4.03
N TYR A 220 -5.37 -16.73 5.15
CA TYR A 220 -4.34 -17.76 5.20
C TYR A 220 -4.64 -18.91 4.25
N ASP A 221 -5.87 -19.42 4.27
CA ASP A 221 -6.34 -20.45 3.34
C ASP A 221 -6.26 -19.98 1.88
N ALA A 222 -6.60 -18.72 1.60
CA ALA A 222 -6.50 -18.14 0.26
C ALA A 222 -5.05 -18.05 -0.21
N VAL A 223 -4.12 -17.61 0.64
CA VAL A 223 -2.67 -17.60 0.34
C VAL A 223 -2.19 -19.00 -0.02
N HIS A 224 -2.55 -20.00 0.77
CA HIS A 224 -2.13 -21.39 0.51
C HIS A 224 -2.71 -21.92 -0.81
N LYS A 225 -4.00 -21.67 -1.09
CA LYS A 225 -4.63 -22.07 -2.37
C LYS A 225 -4.01 -21.38 -3.59
N GLN A 226 -3.62 -20.11 -3.47
CA GLN A 226 -3.03 -19.34 -4.57
C GLN A 226 -1.54 -19.67 -4.78
N ASN A 227 -0.83 -20.09 -3.73
CA ASN A 227 0.59 -20.39 -3.78
C ASN A 227 0.85 -21.82 -4.30
N LYS A 228 1.17 -21.95 -5.58
CA LYS A 228 1.43 -23.25 -6.22
C LYS A 228 2.74 -23.93 -5.79
N TYR A 229 3.57 -23.24 -5.01
CA TYR A 229 4.91 -23.70 -4.64
C TYR A 229 5.02 -24.15 -3.17
N PHE A 230 3.96 -23.94 -2.35
CA PHE A 230 3.93 -24.29 -0.93
C PHE A 230 2.54 -24.70 -0.46
#